data_AF-A0NE21-F1
#
_entry.id   AF-A0NE21-F1
#
_cell.length_a   1.000
_cell.length_b   1.000
_cell.length_c   1.000
_cell.angle_alpha   90.00
_cell.angle_beta   90.00
_cell.angle_gamma   90.00
#
_symmetry.space_group_name_H-M   'P 1'
#
loop_
_entity.id
_entity.type
_entity.pdbx_description
1 polymer ?
#
loop_
_entity_poly.entity_id
_entity_poly.type
_entity_poly.pdbx_seq_one_letter_code
_entity_poly.pdbx_strand_id
1 'polypeptide(L)'
;MVDEAYGKTLITQSLFNFPSIHVCDAKVIGQIMQARTIEKTIIYDFMTPWLGTGLIVSTGSKWTQHRKIITPAFHFKILEDFLVIMNHQSDVLIEKLKTSANGTDCNIYNHVTYCALDIIAESAMSV
;
A
#
# COMPACT_ATOMS: atom_id res chain seq x y z
N MET A 1 -1.60 -21.96 7.21
CA MET A 1 -1.45 -22.47 8.60
C MET A 1 -2.59 -22.09 9.55
N VAL A 2 -3.23 -20.91 9.44
CA VAL A 2 -4.36 -20.56 10.34
C VAL A 2 -5.73 -20.90 9.73
N ASP A 3 -5.90 -20.73 8.41
CA ASP A 3 -7.16 -21.01 7.71
C ASP A 3 -7.56 -22.50 7.69
N GLU A 4 -6.57 -23.41 7.67
CA GLU A 4 -6.81 -24.87 7.76
C GLU A 4 -7.24 -25.32 9.16
N ALA A 5 -6.85 -24.59 10.21
CA ALA A 5 -7.09 -24.98 11.59
C ALA A 5 -8.41 -24.44 12.16
N TYR A 6 -8.89 -23.28 11.68
CA TYR A 6 -10.03 -22.58 12.30
C TYR A 6 -11.15 -22.14 11.34
N GLY A 7 -11.03 -22.44 10.05
CA GLY A 7 -12.05 -22.13 9.04
C GLY A 7 -11.94 -20.72 8.43
N LYS A 8 -12.85 -20.42 7.49
CA LYS A 8 -12.76 -19.26 6.59
C LYS A 8 -13.10 -17.90 7.22
N THR A 9 -13.69 -17.90 8.42
CA THR A 9 -14.05 -16.68 9.16
C THR A 9 -13.70 -16.89 10.62
N LEU A 10 -12.87 -16.01 11.15
CA LEU A 10 -12.33 -16.06 12.49
C LEU A 10 -12.76 -14.83 13.28
N ILE A 11 -13.35 -15.04 14.44
CA ILE A 11 -13.62 -13.97 15.40
C ILE A 11 -12.51 -14.02 16.44
N THR A 12 -11.77 -12.93 16.56
CA THR A 12 -10.66 -12.78 17.51
C THR A 12 -10.93 -11.58 18.40
N GLN A 13 -10.28 -11.57 19.55
CA GLN A 13 -10.26 -10.42 20.44
C GLN A 13 -8.90 -9.72 20.29
N SER A 14 -8.93 -8.49 19.78
CA SER A 14 -7.75 -7.65 19.64
C SER A 14 -7.36 -6.98 20.96
N LEU A 15 -6.24 -6.25 20.95
CA LEU A 15 -5.79 -5.43 22.08
C LEU A 15 -6.94 -4.54 22.61
N PHE A 16 -6.98 -4.33 23.94
CA PHE A 16 -8.03 -3.57 24.64
C PHE A 16 -9.46 -4.12 24.54
N ASN A 17 -9.61 -5.44 24.35
CA ASN A 17 -10.91 -6.12 24.24
C ASN A 17 -11.75 -5.70 23.03
N PHE A 18 -11.16 -5.09 22.01
CA PHE A 18 -11.87 -4.79 20.77
C PHE A 18 -12.15 -6.10 20.00
N PRO A 19 -13.41 -6.45 19.72
CA PRO A 19 -13.72 -7.60 18.88
C PRO A 19 -13.30 -7.31 17.43
N SER A 20 -12.59 -8.26 16.82
CA SER A 20 -12.16 -8.20 15.43
C SER A 20 -12.60 -9.44 14.67
N ILE A 21 -13.09 -9.24 13.44
CA ILE A 21 -13.49 -10.34 12.56
C ILE A 21 -12.48 -10.41 11.42
N HIS A 22 -11.78 -11.53 11.33
CA HIS A 22 -10.91 -11.85 10.21
C HIS A 22 -11.70 -12.68 9.21
N VAL A 23 -11.92 -12.11 8.03
CA VAL A 23 -12.65 -12.77 6.95
C VAL A 23 -11.65 -13.18 5.88
N CYS A 24 -11.56 -14.49 5.61
CA CYS A 24 -10.73 -15.06 4.56
C CYS A 24 -11.58 -15.59 3.37
N ASP A 25 -12.91 -15.60 3.47
CA ASP A 25 -13.79 -15.99 2.37
C ASP A 25 -13.96 -14.86 1.34
N ALA A 26 -13.54 -15.12 0.10
CA ALA A 26 -13.63 -14.16 -1.01
C ALA A 26 -15.05 -13.65 -1.29
N LYS A 27 -16.09 -14.48 -1.11
CA LYS A 27 -17.49 -14.06 -1.33
C LYS A 27 -17.90 -13.01 -0.30
N VAL A 28 -17.54 -13.25 0.96
CA VAL A 28 -17.86 -12.34 2.07
C VAL A 28 -17.06 -11.04 1.95
N ILE A 29 -15.77 -11.12 1.61
CA ILE A 29 -14.94 -9.94 1.32
C ILE A 29 -15.57 -9.10 0.20
N GLY A 30 -16.04 -9.73 -0.88
CA GLY A 30 -16.70 -9.03 -1.98
C GLY A 30 -17.97 -8.27 -1.53
N GLN A 31 -18.78 -8.86 -0.65
CA GLN A 31 -19.97 -8.20 -0.09
C GLN A 31 -19.60 -7.03 0.81
N ILE A 32 -18.59 -7.22 1.67
CA ILE A 32 -18.05 -6.19 2.56
C ILE A 32 -17.54 -5.01 1.71
N MET A 33 -16.69 -5.24 0.71
CA MET A 33 -16.12 -4.16 -0.12
C MET A 33 -17.16 -3.32 -0.89
N GLN A 34 -18.38 -3.86 -1.12
CA GLN A 34 -19.48 -3.14 -1.77
C GLN A 34 -20.35 -2.35 -0.79
N ALA A 35 -20.25 -2.63 0.51
CA ALA A 35 -21.05 -1.96 1.52
C ALA A 35 -20.62 -0.49 1.67
N ARG A 36 -21.59 0.43 1.62
CA ARG A 36 -21.35 1.87 1.78
C ARG A 36 -21.21 2.31 3.24
N THR A 37 -21.48 1.42 4.18
CA THR A 37 -21.50 1.68 5.63
C THR A 37 -20.16 1.40 6.30
N ILE A 38 -19.15 0.94 5.55
CA ILE A 38 -17.85 0.60 6.11
C ILE A 38 -17.00 1.85 6.22
N GLU A 39 -16.46 2.05 7.42
CA GLU A 39 -15.49 3.08 7.70
C GLU A 39 -14.11 2.47 7.98
N LYS A 40 -13.10 3.34 7.91
CA LYS A 40 -11.72 2.96 8.20
C LYS A 40 -11.58 2.66 9.69
N THR A 41 -10.74 1.68 10.00
CA THR A 41 -10.46 1.27 11.39
C THR A 41 -9.71 2.35 12.16
N ILE A 42 -9.73 2.26 13.49
CA ILE A 42 -8.98 3.11 14.44
C ILE A 42 -7.48 3.22 14.13
N ILE A 43 -6.90 2.25 13.40
CA ILE A 43 -5.49 2.31 12.97
C ILE A 43 -5.20 3.59 12.18
N TYR A 44 -6.17 4.10 11.41
CA TYR A 44 -6.01 5.33 10.64
C TYR A 44 -5.97 6.60 11.50
N ASP A 45 -6.54 6.57 12.72
CA ASP A 45 -6.48 7.69 13.65
C ASP A 45 -5.04 7.96 14.10
N PHE A 46 -4.25 6.90 14.29
CA PHE A 46 -2.82 7.00 14.60
C PHE A 46 -2.00 7.60 13.45
N MET A 47 -2.50 7.55 12.21
CA MET A 47 -1.83 8.15 11.05
C MET A 47 -2.19 9.63 10.85
N THR A 48 -3.26 10.10 11.50
CA THR A 48 -3.77 11.48 11.35
C THR A 48 -2.76 12.56 11.73
N PRO A 49 -1.95 12.45 12.80
CA PRO A 49 -0.96 13.48 13.14
C PRO A 49 0.10 13.72 12.05
N TRP A 50 0.42 12.68 11.26
CA TRP A 50 1.42 12.77 10.20
C TRP A 50 0.80 13.11 8.84
N LEU A 51 -0.29 12.44 8.45
CA LEU A 51 -0.91 12.56 7.11
C LEU A 51 -2.11 13.52 7.07
N GLY A 52 -2.48 14.09 8.21
CA GLY A 52 -3.69 14.88 8.36
C GLY A 52 -4.92 14.10 7.90
N THR A 53 -5.80 14.79 7.17
CA THR A 53 -7.02 14.22 6.58
C THR A 53 -6.88 13.99 5.08
N GLY A 54 -5.70 13.49 4.66
CA GLY A 54 -5.38 13.14 3.27
C GLY A 54 -6.17 11.94 2.76
N LEU A 55 -5.87 11.49 1.52
CA LEU A 55 -6.61 10.40 0.85
C LEU A 55 -6.60 9.08 1.66
N ILE A 56 -5.49 8.75 2.31
CA ILE A 56 -5.33 7.51 3.07
C ILE A 56 -6.21 7.50 4.33
N VAL A 57 -6.44 8.65 4.97
CA VAL A 57 -7.18 8.74 6.24
C VAL A 57 -8.64 9.14 6.03
N SER A 58 -8.92 10.07 5.11
CA SER A 58 -10.27 10.61 4.88
C SER A 58 -11.31 9.55 4.50
N THR A 59 -12.58 9.78 4.88
CA THR A 59 -13.74 8.95 4.54
C THR A 59 -14.80 9.76 3.80
N GLY A 60 -15.85 9.09 3.29
CA GLY A 60 -17.03 9.73 2.72
C GLY A 60 -16.78 10.67 1.52
N SER A 61 -17.41 11.86 1.57
CA SER A 61 -17.36 12.86 0.49
C SER A 61 -15.96 13.42 0.27
N LYS A 62 -15.20 13.68 1.34
CA LYS A 62 -13.83 14.18 1.27
C LYS A 62 -12.89 13.21 0.57
N TRP A 63 -12.98 11.93 0.92
CA TRP A 63 -12.25 10.87 0.21
C TRP A 63 -12.62 10.81 -1.27
N THR A 64 -13.92 10.87 -1.57
CA THR A 64 -14.43 10.83 -2.95
C THR A 64 -13.89 11.99 -3.77
N GLN A 65 -13.87 13.20 -3.21
CA GLN A 65 -13.33 14.39 -3.86
C GLN A 65 -11.83 14.25 -4.12
N HIS A 66 -11.04 13.89 -3.10
CA HIS A 66 -9.59 13.71 -3.27
C HIS A 66 -9.26 12.63 -4.31
N ARG A 67 -9.99 11.50 -4.28
CA ARG A 67 -9.81 10.41 -5.25
C ARG A 67 -10.10 10.88 -6.66
N LYS A 68 -11.18 11.63 -6.87
CA LYS A 68 -11.56 12.18 -8.18
C LYS A 68 -10.46 13.08 -8.77
N ILE A 69 -9.76 13.85 -7.93
CA ILE A 69 -8.66 14.73 -8.36
C ILE A 69 -7.40 13.93 -8.70
N ILE A 70 -7.09 12.88 -7.94
CA ILE A 70 -5.85 12.12 -8.06
C ILE A 70 -5.92 11.02 -9.13
N THR A 71 -7.07 10.38 -9.34
CA THR A 71 -7.23 9.27 -10.29
C THR A 71 -6.72 9.55 -11.71
N PRO A 72 -6.88 10.75 -12.29
CA PRO A 72 -6.33 11.07 -13.61
C PRO A 72 -4.81 10.90 -13.70
N ALA A 73 -4.06 11.15 -12.62
CA ALA A 73 -2.59 10.98 -12.58
C ALA A 73 -2.15 9.52 -12.71
N PHE A 74 -3.06 8.57 -12.49
CA PHE A 74 -2.85 7.13 -12.65
C PHE A 74 -3.44 6.59 -13.96
N HIS A 75 -3.75 7.47 -14.91
CA HIS A 75 -4.17 7.06 -16.26
C HIS A 75 -2.97 6.52 -17.05
N PHE A 76 -3.17 5.48 -17.88
CA PHE A 76 -2.09 4.76 -18.58
C PHE A 76 -1.08 5.66 -19.29
N LYS A 77 -1.55 6.71 -19.98
CA LYS A 77 -0.68 7.68 -20.65
C LYS A 77 0.33 8.37 -19.72
N ILE A 78 -0.04 8.67 -18.48
CA ILE A 78 0.85 9.28 -17.49
C ILE A 78 1.75 8.21 -16.87
N LEU A 79 1.23 7.00 -16.69
CA LEU A 79 2.04 5.86 -16.22
C LEU A 79 3.18 5.53 -17.19
N GLU A 80 2.97 5.70 -18.51
CA GLU A 80 4.03 5.55 -19.51
C GLU A 80 5.20 6.53 -19.27
N ASP A 81 4.91 7.77 -18.86
CA ASP A 81 5.96 8.73 -18.50
C ASP A 81 6.70 8.28 -17.22
N PHE A 82 5.99 7.72 -16.24
CA PHE A 82 6.61 7.18 -15.02
C PHE A 82 7.46 5.93 -15.27
N LEU A 83 7.22 5.17 -16.34
CA LEU A 83 8.06 4.01 -16.68
C LEU A 83 9.50 4.42 -16.98
N VAL A 84 9.73 5.60 -17.55
CA VAL A 84 11.08 6.12 -17.80
C VAL A 84 11.85 6.24 -16.48
N ILE A 85 11.20 6.82 -15.47
CA ILE A 85 11.74 6.99 -14.12
C ILE A 85 11.97 5.62 -13.45
N MET A 86 10.98 4.72 -13.53
CA MET A 86 11.08 3.38 -12.95
C MET A 86 12.24 2.58 -13.55
N ASN A 87 12.43 2.65 -14.87
CA ASN A 87 13.54 1.99 -15.54
C ASN A 87 14.88 2.59 -15.11
N HIS A 88 14.98 3.92 -15.05
CA HIS A 88 16.19 4.58 -14.60
C HIS A 88 16.59 4.16 -13.18
N GLN A 89 15.66 4.19 -12.23
CA GLN A 89 15.93 3.78 -10.84
C GLN A 89 16.17 2.27 -10.71
N SER A 90 15.58 1.46 -11.60
CA SER A 90 15.88 0.03 -11.69
C SER A 90 17.31 -0.24 -12.16
N ASP A 91 17.83 0.54 -13.11
CA ASP A 91 19.22 0.44 -13.54
C ASP A 91 20.17 0.80 -12.39
N VAL A 92 19.87 1.85 -11.62
CA VAL A 92 20.64 2.22 -10.42
C VAL A 92 20.61 1.11 -9.37
N LEU A 93 19.45 0.47 -9.16
CA LEU A 93 19.32 -0.68 -8.28
C LEU A 93 20.22 -1.84 -8.73
N ILE A 94 20.22 -2.15 -10.03
CA ILE A 94 21.05 -3.23 -10.59
C ILE A 94 22.54 -2.95 -10.36
N GLU A 95 23.01 -1.71 -10.56
CA GLU A 95 24.41 -1.35 -10.31
C GLU A 95 24.80 -1.48 -8.82
N LYS A 96 23.90 -1.07 -7.90
CA LYS A 96 24.10 -1.27 -6.45
C LYS A 96 24.14 -2.75 -6.07
N LEU A 97 23.28 -3.57 -6.68
CA LEU A 97 23.24 -5.01 -6.44
C LEU A 97 24.48 -5.72 -7.00
N LYS A 98 24.96 -5.36 -8.19
CA LYS A 98 26.21 -5.90 -8.77
C LYS A 98 27.40 -5.71 -7.84
N THR A 99 27.51 -4.54 -7.21
CA THR A 99 28.57 -4.23 -6.24
C THR A 99 28.47 -5.07 -4.97
N SER A 100 27.26 -5.50 -4.61
CA SER A 100 26.98 -6.31 -3.40
C SER A 100 26.99 -7.81 -3.70
N ALA A 101 27.03 -8.21 -4.98
CA ALA A 101 26.99 -9.59 -5.44
C ALA A 101 28.40 -10.21 -5.45
N ASN A 102 28.95 -10.47 -4.27
CA ASN A 102 30.27 -11.10 -4.10
C ASN A 102 30.21 -12.64 -4.11
N GLY A 103 29.17 -13.24 -4.71
CA GLY A 103 28.97 -14.69 -4.77
C GLY A 103 28.38 -15.32 -3.49
N THR A 104 27.97 -14.50 -2.52
CA THR A 104 27.29 -14.93 -1.29
C THR A 104 25.87 -14.38 -1.23
N ASP A 105 25.05 -14.91 -0.31
CA ASP A 105 23.72 -14.39 -0.03
C ASP A 105 23.77 -12.89 0.29
N CYS A 106 22.92 -12.11 -0.38
CA CYS A 106 22.85 -10.66 -0.25
C CYS A 106 21.43 -10.24 0.17
N ASN A 107 21.32 -9.37 1.17
CA ASN A 107 20.04 -8.83 1.60
C ASN A 107 19.59 -7.69 0.66
N ILE A 108 18.62 -7.99 -0.21
CA ILE A 108 18.08 -7.02 -1.16
C ILE A 108 17.01 -6.08 -0.57
N TYR A 109 16.51 -6.35 0.65
CA TYR A 109 15.36 -5.63 1.21
C TYR A 109 15.57 -4.12 1.24
N ASN A 110 16.74 -3.69 1.73
CA ASN A 110 17.08 -2.27 1.78
C ASN A 110 17.23 -1.67 0.38
N HIS A 111 17.88 -2.39 -0.53
CA HIS A 111 18.08 -1.95 -1.91
C HIS A 111 16.75 -1.73 -2.64
N VAL A 112 15.80 -2.67 -2.51
CA VAL A 112 14.46 -2.56 -3.09
C VAL A 112 13.66 -1.44 -2.42
N THR A 113 13.76 -1.30 -1.10
CA THR A 113 13.06 -0.23 -0.36
C THR A 113 13.54 1.15 -0.81
N TYR A 114 14.85 1.35 -0.97
CA TYR A 114 15.41 2.61 -1.47
C TYR A 114 15.03 2.86 -2.93
N CYS A 115 15.08 1.85 -3.80
CA CYS A 115 14.62 1.99 -5.18
C CYS A 115 13.15 2.41 -5.26
N ALA A 116 12.27 1.77 -4.48
CA ALA A 116 10.85 2.15 -4.43
C ALA A 116 10.66 3.59 -3.90
N LEU A 117 11.48 4.02 -2.93
CA LEU A 117 11.47 5.38 -2.40
C LEU A 117 11.93 6.40 -3.45
N ASP A 118 13.01 6.11 -4.18
CA ASP A 118 13.55 6.97 -5.23
C ASP A 118 12.53 7.12 -6.38
N ILE A 119 11.90 6.00 -6.79
CA ILE A 119 10.83 5.99 -7.81
C ILE A 119 9.66 6.89 -7.41
N ILE A 120 9.14 6.74 -6.18
CA ILE A 120 7.98 7.54 -5.76
C ILE A 120 8.35 9.02 -5.56
N ALA A 121 9.56 9.30 -5.07
CA ALA A 121 10.03 10.67 -4.90
C ALA A 121 10.16 11.39 -6.24
N GLU A 122 10.82 10.77 -7.22
CA GLU A 122 11.05 11.37 -8.54
C GLU A 122 9.74 11.46 -9.34
N SER A 123 8.90 10.41 -9.31
CA SER A 123 7.62 10.42 -10.05
C SER A 123 6.58 11.38 -9.46
N ALA A 124 6.49 11.51 -8.13
CA ALA A 124 5.49 12.34 -7.48
C ALA A 124 5.94 13.79 -7.24
N MET A 125 7.24 14.03 -7.05
CA MET A 125 7.77 15.35 -6.69
C MET A 125 8.69 15.95 -7.76
N SER A 126 9.11 15.18 -8.77
CA SER A 126 10.07 15.60 -9.80
C SER A 126 11.38 16.16 -9.23
N VAL A 127 11.84 15.57 -8.12
CA VAL A 127 13.09 15.90 -7.42
C VAL A 127 14.19 14.90 -7.69
#